data_AF-A0A1V1NYA3-F1
#
_entry.id   AF-A0A1V1NYA3-F1
#
_cell.length_a   1.000
_cell.length_b   1.000
_cell.length_c   1.000
_cell.angle_alpha   90.00
_cell.angle_beta   90.00
_cell.angle_gamma   90.00
#
_symmetry.space_group_name_H-M   'P 1'
#
loop_
_entity.id
_entity.type
_entity.pdbx_description
1 polymer ?
#
loop_
_entity_poly.entity_id
_entity_poly.type
_entity_poly.pdbx_seq_one_letter_code
_entity_poly.pdbx_strand_id
1 'polypeptide(L)'
;MFNHVPPYENRIQNLKGQVCNVDPKENNIAVYVYVSGWWTKPYWSKRTVNITPEGQWECDITTGRRDYRATRISAFVIPKHETPPIRSGQLNLPQSLYDMAIAHKSIMRIGVPEKPCESEEPSIELTYIPKKNENHNLIGRACNVIPEDYKVAVYIFVHGWWTKPTYKNPLTNIESDSLFECDITTGGYDSSATKIGVFLVHSSYSPPLCGNKSLVA
;
A
#
# COMPACT_ATOMS: atom_id res chain seq x y z
N MET A 1 -5.32 1.35 -11.96
CA MET A 1 -6.48 1.30 -11.04
C MET A 1 -7.15 -0.07 -11.14
N PHE A 2 -7.62 -0.64 -10.03
CA PHE A 2 -8.45 -1.86 -10.06
C PHE A 2 -9.87 -1.49 -10.49
N ASN A 3 -10.43 -2.23 -11.45
CA ASN A 3 -11.82 -2.02 -11.92
C ASN A 3 -12.75 -3.15 -11.45
N HIS A 4 -12.20 -4.29 -11.02
CA HIS A 4 -12.94 -5.35 -10.34
C HIS A 4 -12.05 -6.06 -9.33
N VAL A 5 -12.47 -6.06 -8.06
CA VAL A 5 -11.77 -6.74 -6.97
C VAL A 5 -12.66 -7.88 -6.48
N PRO A 6 -12.26 -9.15 -6.64
CA PRO A 6 -13.03 -10.26 -6.14
C PRO A 6 -13.18 -10.19 -4.61
N PRO A 7 -14.40 -10.34 -4.05
CA PRO A 7 -14.63 -10.30 -2.61
C PRO A 7 -13.88 -11.44 -1.92
N TYR A 8 -13.56 -11.30 -0.64
CA TYR A 8 -12.97 -12.37 0.16
C TYR A 8 -13.76 -13.69 0.01
N GLU A 9 -13.06 -14.82 0.12
CA GLU A 9 -13.57 -16.17 -0.15
C GLU A 9 -13.99 -16.50 -1.59
N ASN A 10 -14.06 -15.51 -2.50
CA ASN A 10 -14.25 -15.80 -3.92
C ASN A 10 -13.11 -16.69 -4.47
N ARG A 11 -13.49 -17.65 -5.31
CA ARG A 11 -12.61 -18.59 -6.04
C ARG A 11 -12.86 -18.64 -7.55
N ILE A 12 -13.79 -17.83 -8.06
CA ILE A 12 -14.28 -17.94 -9.45
C ILE A 12 -14.02 -16.68 -10.26
N GLN A 13 -14.06 -15.50 -9.63
CA GLN A 13 -13.76 -14.24 -10.30
C GLN A 13 -12.27 -13.90 -10.22
N ASN A 14 -11.73 -13.40 -11.33
CA ASN A 14 -10.37 -12.88 -11.41
C ASN A 14 -10.30 -11.41 -10.97
N LEU A 15 -9.12 -10.99 -10.50
CA LEU A 15 -8.79 -9.58 -10.30
C LEU A 15 -8.64 -8.90 -11.66
N LYS A 16 -9.24 -7.72 -11.82
CA LYS A 16 -9.12 -6.92 -13.05
C LYS A 16 -8.67 -5.50 -12.73
N GLY A 17 -7.98 -4.90 -13.69
CA GLY A 17 -7.64 -3.49 -13.62
C GLY A 17 -7.34 -2.88 -14.96
N GLN A 18 -7.08 -1.58 -14.90
CA GLN A 18 -6.68 -0.75 -16.03
C GLN A 18 -5.44 0.05 -15.66
N VAL A 19 -4.53 0.19 -16.61
CA VAL A 19 -3.42 1.15 -16.56
C VAL A 19 -3.61 2.22 -17.63
N CYS A 20 -3.15 3.42 -17.36
CA CYS A 20 -3.14 4.54 -18.30
C CYS A 20 -1.71 5.08 -18.37
N ASN A 21 -1.34 5.70 -19.51
CA ASN A 21 -0.05 6.36 -19.70
C ASN A 21 1.19 5.45 -19.55
N VAL A 22 1.06 4.17 -19.90
CA VAL A 22 2.16 3.19 -19.99
C VAL A 22 2.00 2.36 -21.26
N ASP A 23 3.10 2.02 -21.92
CA ASP A 23 3.07 1.19 -23.14
C ASP A 23 2.82 -0.29 -22.78
N PRO A 24 1.70 -0.90 -23.21
CA PRO A 24 1.41 -2.32 -22.98
C PRO A 24 2.41 -3.29 -23.65
N LYS A 25 3.16 -2.82 -24.66
CA LYS A 25 4.20 -3.63 -25.33
C LYS A 25 5.46 -3.74 -24.48
N GLU A 26 5.77 -2.73 -23.68
CA GLU A 26 6.98 -2.68 -22.85
C GLU A 26 6.74 -3.07 -21.39
N ASN A 27 5.48 -3.15 -20.96
CA ASN A 27 5.13 -3.35 -19.55
C ASN A 27 4.16 -4.52 -19.33
N ASN A 28 4.20 -5.08 -18.13
CA ASN A 28 3.29 -6.11 -17.63
C ASN A 28 2.85 -5.80 -16.19
N ILE A 29 1.92 -6.60 -15.66
CA ILE A 29 1.46 -6.47 -14.28
C ILE A 29 1.96 -7.64 -13.43
N ALA A 30 2.67 -7.36 -12.33
CA ALA A 30 2.98 -8.33 -11.29
C ALA A 30 1.93 -8.24 -10.17
N VAL A 31 1.37 -9.39 -9.76
CA VAL A 31 0.30 -9.42 -8.74
C VAL A 31 0.74 -10.26 -7.54
N TYR A 32 0.44 -9.75 -6.35
CA TYR A 32 0.70 -10.40 -5.08
C TYR A 32 -0.52 -10.36 -4.18
N VAL A 33 -0.72 -11.44 -3.42
CA VAL A 33 -1.79 -11.53 -2.43
C VAL A 33 -1.24 -11.88 -1.06
N TYR A 34 -1.87 -11.36 0.00
CA TYR A 34 -1.45 -11.61 1.38
C TYR A 34 -2.35 -12.65 2.06
N VAL A 35 -1.81 -13.84 2.30
CA VAL A 35 -2.41 -14.93 3.09
C VAL A 35 -1.42 -15.33 4.17
N SER A 36 -1.49 -14.65 5.32
CA SER A 36 -0.49 -14.77 6.41
C SER A 36 0.96 -14.54 5.96
N GLY A 37 1.14 -13.82 4.86
CA GLY A 37 2.38 -13.69 4.10
C GLY A 37 2.06 -13.42 2.63
N TRP A 38 2.97 -12.78 1.89
CA TRP A 38 2.77 -12.48 0.48
C TRP A 38 3.01 -13.69 -0.41
N TRP A 39 2.23 -13.81 -1.48
CA TRP A 39 2.33 -14.88 -2.48
C TRP A 39 2.22 -14.31 -3.88
N THR A 40 3.10 -14.76 -4.78
CA THR A 40 3.07 -14.37 -6.20
C THR A 40 1.86 -14.97 -6.91
N LYS A 41 1.25 -14.18 -7.80
CA LYS A 41 0.15 -14.59 -8.68
C LYS A 41 0.44 -14.26 -10.16
N PRO A 42 -0.19 -14.99 -11.10
CA PRO A 42 -1.01 -16.18 -10.85
C PRO A 42 -0.19 -17.41 -10.42
N TYR A 43 1.06 -17.56 -10.89
CA TYR A 43 1.91 -18.71 -10.56
C TYR A 43 3.37 -18.27 -10.37
N TRP A 44 4.19 -19.07 -9.68
CA TRP A 44 5.64 -18.81 -9.62
C TRP A 44 6.33 -18.91 -10.98
N SER A 45 5.83 -19.78 -11.85
CA SER A 45 6.29 -19.95 -13.24
C SER A 45 5.78 -18.87 -14.19
N LYS A 46 4.74 -18.12 -13.80
CA LYS A 46 4.16 -17.01 -14.57
C LYS A 46 3.87 -15.85 -13.62
N ARG A 47 4.92 -15.04 -13.38
CA ARG A 47 4.94 -13.99 -12.34
C ARG A 47 4.26 -12.70 -12.75
N THR A 48 3.90 -12.58 -14.03
CA THR A 48 3.26 -11.39 -14.59
C THR A 48 2.10 -11.78 -15.49
N VAL A 49 1.16 -10.85 -15.65
CA VAL A 49 0.07 -10.90 -16.62
C VAL A 49 0.24 -9.78 -17.65
N ASN A 50 -0.22 -10.03 -18.87
CA ASN A 50 -0.11 -9.08 -19.97
C ASN A 50 -1.14 -7.96 -19.83
N ILE A 51 -0.80 -6.80 -20.39
CA ILE A 51 -1.68 -5.65 -20.53
C ILE A 51 -2.19 -5.63 -21.99
N THR A 52 -3.49 -5.44 -22.21
CA THR A 52 -4.06 -5.28 -23.56
C THR A 52 -3.71 -3.92 -24.16
N PRO A 53 -3.84 -3.71 -25.48
CA PRO A 53 -3.63 -2.40 -26.10
C PRO A 53 -4.48 -1.26 -25.48
N GLU A 54 -5.66 -1.60 -24.94
CA GLU A 54 -6.57 -0.68 -24.25
C GLU A 54 -6.20 -0.45 -22.77
N GLY A 55 -5.07 -1.00 -22.32
CA GLY A 55 -4.56 -0.86 -20.95
C GLY A 55 -5.22 -1.79 -19.94
N GLN A 56 -6.06 -2.74 -20.37
CA GLN A 56 -6.76 -3.66 -19.46
C GLN A 56 -5.87 -4.85 -19.08
N TRP A 57 -6.11 -5.42 -17.91
CA TRP A 57 -5.42 -6.63 -17.47
C TRP A 57 -6.29 -7.45 -16.52
N GLU A 58 -6.01 -8.75 -16.46
CA GLU A 58 -6.73 -9.71 -15.62
C GLU A 58 -5.77 -10.73 -15.02
N CYS A 59 -5.98 -11.07 -13.75
CA CYS A 59 -5.17 -12.04 -13.02
C CYS A 59 -6.07 -12.96 -12.18
N ASP A 60 -5.92 -14.28 -12.39
CA ASP A 60 -6.42 -15.25 -11.42
C ASP A 60 -5.55 -15.17 -10.15
N ILE A 61 -6.17 -14.72 -9.06
CA ILE A 61 -5.53 -14.57 -7.76
C ILE A 61 -5.81 -15.74 -6.83
N THR A 62 -6.52 -16.78 -7.30
CA THR A 62 -7.04 -17.91 -6.50
C THR A 62 -6.45 -19.28 -6.87
N THR A 63 -5.32 -19.27 -7.57
CA THR A 63 -4.62 -20.46 -8.10
C THR A 63 -4.08 -21.41 -7.03
N GLY A 64 -3.85 -20.93 -5.82
CA GLY A 64 -3.36 -21.65 -4.66
C GLY A 64 -4.48 -21.99 -3.67
N ARG A 65 -4.32 -23.11 -2.97
CA ARG A 65 -5.37 -23.71 -2.12
C ARG A 65 -5.97 -22.76 -1.06
N ARG A 66 -5.20 -21.78 -0.57
CA ARG A 66 -5.60 -20.84 0.49
C ARG A 66 -5.79 -19.39 0.01
N ASP A 67 -5.59 -19.11 -1.27
CA ASP A 67 -5.60 -17.75 -1.80
C ASP A 67 -6.95 -17.04 -1.70
N TYR A 68 -8.04 -17.81 -1.71
CA TYR A 68 -9.38 -17.29 -1.45
C TYR A 68 -9.48 -16.56 -0.09
N ARG A 69 -8.57 -16.84 0.85
CA ARG A 69 -8.43 -16.16 2.14
C ARG A 69 -7.45 -14.97 2.13
N ALA A 70 -7.01 -14.52 0.96
CA ALA A 70 -6.15 -13.36 0.90
C ALA A 70 -6.88 -12.14 1.44
N THR A 71 -6.22 -11.35 2.28
CA THR A 71 -6.81 -10.13 2.87
C THR A 71 -6.39 -8.87 2.14
N ARG A 72 -5.20 -8.89 1.53
CA ARG A 72 -4.64 -7.78 0.77
C ARG A 72 -4.23 -8.23 -0.62
N ILE A 73 -4.32 -7.30 -1.56
CA ILE A 73 -3.87 -7.46 -2.93
C ILE A 73 -2.94 -6.29 -3.23
N SER A 74 -1.83 -6.58 -3.90
CA SER A 74 -0.95 -5.55 -4.45
C SER A 74 -0.63 -5.88 -5.91
N ALA A 75 -0.69 -4.87 -6.77
CA ALA A 75 -0.35 -4.99 -8.18
C ALA A 75 0.63 -3.90 -8.58
N PHE A 76 1.61 -4.27 -9.42
CA PHE A 76 2.72 -3.43 -9.85
C PHE A 76 2.80 -3.44 -11.37
N VAL A 77 2.98 -2.26 -11.96
CA VAL A 77 3.35 -2.11 -13.37
C VAL A 77 4.86 -2.26 -13.47
N ILE A 78 5.33 -3.29 -14.16
CA ILE A 78 6.73 -3.69 -14.23
C ILE A 78 7.17 -3.76 -15.70
N PRO A 79 8.34 -3.22 -16.08
CA PRO A 79 8.89 -3.40 -17.42
C PRO A 79 9.07 -4.88 -17.77
N LYS A 80 8.82 -5.28 -19.02
CA LYS A 80 8.88 -6.70 -19.44
C LYS A 80 10.26 -7.33 -19.35
N HIS A 81 11.32 -6.54 -19.37
CA HIS A 81 12.69 -7.01 -19.19
C HIS A 81 13.05 -7.24 -17.72
N GLU A 82 12.24 -6.75 -16.78
CA GLU A 82 12.43 -6.97 -15.36
C GLU A 82 11.76 -8.27 -14.90
N THR A 83 12.40 -8.94 -13.94
CA THR A 83 11.88 -10.19 -13.36
C THR A 83 11.41 -9.93 -11.93
N PRO A 84 10.09 -9.81 -11.69
CA PRO A 84 9.60 -9.54 -10.36
C PRO A 84 9.94 -10.72 -9.40
N PRO A 85 10.32 -10.40 -8.15
CA PRO A 85 10.74 -11.39 -7.18
C PRO A 85 9.58 -12.31 -6.76
N ILE A 86 9.88 -13.59 -6.57
CA ILE A 86 8.90 -14.54 -6.03
C ILE A 86 8.61 -14.22 -4.56
N ARG A 87 7.35 -14.40 -4.18
CA ARG A 87 6.90 -14.49 -2.79
C ARG A 87 6.25 -15.85 -2.55
N SER A 88 6.59 -16.43 -1.41
CA SER A 88 6.19 -17.75 -0.93
C SER A 88 5.91 -17.71 0.58
N GLY A 89 5.17 -16.70 1.03
CA GLY A 89 4.78 -16.52 2.42
C GLY A 89 5.63 -15.53 3.23
N GLN A 90 6.56 -14.79 2.61
CA GLN A 90 7.29 -13.74 3.32
C GLN A 90 6.33 -12.64 3.79
N LEU A 91 6.55 -12.13 5.01
CA LEU A 91 5.68 -11.10 5.60
C LEU A 91 5.68 -9.77 4.83
N ASN A 92 6.78 -9.48 4.14
CA ASN A 92 6.96 -8.24 3.38
C ASN A 92 7.16 -8.53 1.90
N LEU A 93 6.59 -7.66 1.07
CA LEU A 93 7.04 -7.51 -0.32
C LEU A 93 8.47 -6.96 -0.30
N PRO A 94 9.35 -7.45 -1.19
CA PRO A 94 10.74 -7.04 -1.18
C PRO A 94 10.87 -5.66 -1.78
N GLN A 95 11.88 -4.93 -1.32
CA GLN A 95 12.07 -3.56 -1.75
C GLN A 95 12.31 -3.42 -3.25
N SER A 96 13.13 -4.33 -3.80
CA SER A 96 13.43 -4.37 -5.23
C SER A 96 12.19 -4.42 -6.12
N LEU A 97 11.04 -4.91 -5.62
CA LEU A 97 9.79 -4.89 -6.37
C LEU A 97 9.21 -3.49 -6.57
N TYR A 98 9.30 -2.62 -5.56
CA TYR A 98 8.85 -1.23 -5.66
C TYR A 98 9.83 -0.41 -6.50
N ASP A 99 11.14 -0.66 -6.32
CA ASP A 99 12.20 0.09 -7.04
C ASP A 99 12.11 -0.09 -8.57
N MET A 100 11.72 -1.28 -9.03
CA MET A 100 11.54 -1.58 -10.46
C MET A 100 10.15 -1.20 -11.01
N ALA A 101 9.19 -0.87 -10.14
CA ALA A 101 7.82 -0.61 -10.55
C ALA A 101 7.64 0.83 -11.04
N ILE A 102 6.96 0.97 -12.17
CA ILE A 102 6.57 2.29 -12.70
C ILE A 102 5.41 2.86 -11.88
N ALA A 103 4.51 1.99 -11.44
CA ALA A 103 3.37 2.33 -10.61
C ALA A 103 2.95 1.10 -9.81
N HIS A 104 2.29 1.32 -8.69
CA HIS A 104 1.71 0.23 -7.91
C HIS A 104 0.39 0.66 -7.27
N LYS A 105 -0.43 -0.32 -6.87
CA LYS A 105 -1.60 -0.10 -6.02
C LYS A 105 -1.77 -1.29 -5.10
N SER A 106 -2.02 -0.99 -3.84
CA SER A 106 -2.41 -1.97 -2.82
C SER A 106 -3.82 -1.66 -2.34
N ILE A 107 -4.58 -2.71 -2.01
CA ILE A 107 -5.92 -2.61 -1.44
C ILE A 107 -6.16 -3.71 -0.39
N MET A 108 -7.13 -3.47 0.48
CA MET A 108 -7.79 -4.55 1.22
C MET A 108 -8.91 -5.15 0.39
N ARG A 109 -9.10 -6.47 0.46
CA ARG A 109 -10.28 -7.11 -0.15
C ARG A 109 -11.53 -6.79 0.67
N ILE A 110 -12.62 -6.53 -0.03
CA ILE A 110 -13.93 -6.36 0.58
C ILE A 110 -14.41 -7.71 1.14
N GLY A 111 -15.08 -7.69 2.29
CA GLY A 111 -15.65 -8.88 2.92
C GLY A 111 -14.63 -9.77 3.64
N VAL A 112 -13.38 -9.30 3.80
CA VAL A 112 -12.43 -9.93 4.72
C VAL A 112 -13.10 -9.92 6.10
N PRO A 113 -13.29 -11.08 6.77
CA PRO A 113 -13.66 -11.09 8.17
C PRO A 113 -12.55 -10.32 8.86
N GLU A 114 -12.90 -9.15 9.37
CA GLU A 114 -11.92 -8.22 9.89
C GLU A 114 -10.98 -9.01 10.80
N LYS A 115 -9.66 -8.85 10.65
CA LYS A 115 -8.87 -8.83 11.88
C LYS A 115 -9.47 -7.61 12.58
N PRO A 116 -10.34 -7.82 13.59
CA PRO A 116 -11.02 -6.70 14.19
C PRO A 116 -9.90 -5.78 14.66
N CYS A 117 -10.11 -4.49 14.48
CA CYS A 117 -9.30 -3.53 15.22
C CYS A 117 -9.37 -3.99 16.68
N GLU A 118 -8.22 -4.00 17.37
CA GLU A 118 -8.11 -4.68 18.68
C GLU A 118 -9.08 -4.12 19.73
N SER A 119 -9.68 -2.96 19.43
CA SER A 119 -10.82 -2.35 20.11
C SER A 119 -11.88 -1.84 19.12
N GLU A 120 -13.05 -1.47 19.65
CA GLU A 120 -14.10 -0.73 18.92
C GLU A 120 -13.82 0.79 18.86
N GLU A 121 -12.72 1.27 19.46
CA GLU A 121 -12.35 2.68 19.47
C GLU A 121 -11.62 3.07 18.17
N PRO A 122 -11.75 4.34 17.72
CA PRO A 122 -10.97 4.88 16.61
C PRO A 122 -9.47 4.62 16.82
N SER A 123 -8.83 3.92 15.88
CA SER A 123 -7.42 3.55 16.00
C SER A 123 -6.70 3.50 14.66
N ILE A 124 -5.38 3.38 14.71
CA ILE A 124 -4.53 3.34 13.52
C ILE A 124 -3.52 2.19 13.63
N GLU A 125 -3.41 1.37 12.58
CA GLU A 125 -2.51 0.22 12.52
C GLU A 125 -1.52 0.41 11.37
N LEU A 126 -0.22 0.37 11.67
CA LEU A 126 0.82 0.38 10.63
C LEU A 126 1.01 -1.02 10.07
N THR A 127 0.89 -1.15 8.75
CA THR A 127 0.99 -2.43 8.05
C THR A 127 2.28 -2.58 7.24
N TYR A 128 2.99 -1.47 7.00
CA TYR A 128 4.36 -1.45 6.50
C TYR A 128 5.06 -0.16 6.96
N ILE A 129 6.27 -0.33 7.51
CA ILE A 129 7.16 0.77 7.91
C ILE A 129 8.41 0.66 7.02
N PRO A 130 8.75 1.69 6.22
CA PRO A 130 9.98 1.74 5.43
C PRO A 130 11.21 1.54 6.31
N LYS A 131 12.22 0.82 5.84
CA LYS A 131 13.47 0.72 6.60
C LYS A 131 14.24 2.03 6.50
N LYS A 132 15.13 2.24 7.46
CA LYS A 132 16.07 3.36 7.41
C LYS A 132 16.89 3.32 6.11
N ASN A 133 17.09 4.48 5.51
CA ASN A 133 17.74 4.75 4.22
C ASN A 133 16.96 4.26 2.99
N GLU A 134 15.67 3.95 3.13
CA GLU A 134 14.77 3.66 2.03
C GLU A 134 13.80 4.84 1.78
N ASN A 135 13.41 5.09 0.52
CA ASN A 135 12.54 6.20 0.12
C ASN A 135 11.10 5.72 -0.17
N HIS A 136 10.50 4.97 0.75
CA HIS A 136 9.15 4.42 0.57
C HIS A 136 8.12 5.07 1.45
N ASN A 137 6.87 4.84 1.06
CA ASN A 137 5.73 5.34 1.78
C ASN A 137 5.44 4.48 3.01
N LEU A 138 5.02 5.14 4.07
CA LEU A 138 4.42 4.51 5.24
C LEU A 138 3.01 4.03 4.88
N ILE A 139 2.67 2.77 5.17
CA ILE A 139 1.35 2.21 4.85
C ILE A 139 0.68 1.74 6.12
N GLY A 140 -0.60 2.07 6.27
CA GLY A 140 -1.40 1.59 7.38
C GLY A 140 -2.89 1.53 7.08
N ARG A 141 -3.66 1.24 8.12
CA ARG A 141 -5.11 1.16 8.13
C ARG A 141 -5.68 2.00 9.27
N ALA A 142 -6.72 2.78 8.99
CA ALA A 142 -7.56 3.39 10.01
C ALA A 142 -8.70 2.45 10.40
N CYS A 143 -9.04 2.46 11.68
CA CYS A 143 -9.93 1.51 12.32
C CYS A 143 -11.09 2.24 12.99
N ASN A 144 -12.31 1.70 12.86
CA ASN A 144 -13.53 2.22 13.49
C ASN A 144 -13.79 3.71 13.24
N VAL A 145 -13.52 4.17 12.02
CA VAL A 145 -13.77 5.54 11.57
C VAL A 145 -14.38 5.55 10.17
N ILE A 146 -15.13 6.61 9.89
CA ILE A 146 -15.56 6.94 8.52
C ILE A 146 -14.37 7.61 7.82
N PRO A 147 -13.80 7.04 6.74
CA PRO A 147 -12.58 7.57 6.12
C PRO A 147 -12.63 9.04 5.72
N GLU A 148 -13.81 9.55 5.34
CA GLU A 148 -13.99 10.94 4.92
C GLU A 148 -13.92 11.95 6.09
N ASP A 149 -14.27 11.50 7.30
CA ASP A 149 -14.27 12.34 8.51
C ASP A 149 -12.90 12.40 9.18
N TYR A 150 -11.94 11.59 8.73
CA TYR A 150 -10.63 11.45 9.36
C TYR A 150 -9.47 11.54 8.36
N LYS A 151 -8.29 11.91 8.87
CA LYS A 151 -7.02 11.92 8.13
C LYS A 151 -5.90 11.44 9.03
N VAL A 152 -4.73 11.23 8.45
CA VAL A 152 -3.54 10.79 9.18
C VAL A 152 -2.49 11.90 9.19
N ALA A 153 -2.12 12.36 10.38
CA ALA A 153 -0.96 13.24 10.57
C ALA A 153 0.28 12.38 10.80
N VAL A 154 1.33 12.59 9.99
CA VAL A 154 2.57 11.81 10.07
C VAL A 154 3.75 12.74 10.34
N TYR A 155 4.63 12.30 11.22
CA TYR A 155 5.86 12.98 11.56
C TYR A 155 7.03 12.02 11.53
N ILE A 156 8.18 12.50 11.10
CA ILE A 156 9.44 11.75 11.20
C ILE A 156 10.45 12.53 12.03
N PHE A 157 11.36 11.81 12.69
CA PHE A 157 12.46 12.41 13.44
C PHE A 157 13.80 12.26 12.71
N VAL A 158 14.29 13.38 12.18
CA VAL A 158 15.62 13.54 11.54
C VAL A 158 16.28 14.75 12.18
N HIS A 159 17.05 14.51 13.26
CA HIS A 159 17.65 15.55 14.11
C HIS A 159 16.65 16.57 14.70
N GLY A 160 15.35 16.29 14.59
CA GLY A 160 14.22 17.14 14.91
C GLY A 160 12.96 16.55 14.26
N TRP A 161 11.77 16.98 14.67
CA TRP A 161 10.54 16.49 14.04
C TRP A 161 10.23 17.28 12.77
N TRP A 162 9.71 16.56 11.77
CA TRP A 162 9.32 17.07 10.46
C TRP A 162 7.94 16.56 10.09
N THR A 163 7.08 17.46 9.61
CA THR A 163 5.74 17.13 9.12
C THR A 163 5.79 16.42 7.76
N LYS A 164 4.97 15.37 7.63
CA LYS A 164 4.76 14.59 6.41
C LYS A 164 3.28 14.55 6.00
N PRO A 165 2.98 14.40 4.70
CA PRO A 165 3.93 14.25 3.60
C PRO A 165 4.67 15.54 3.29
N THR A 166 4.06 16.71 3.47
CA THR A 166 4.76 18.00 3.29
C THR A 166 4.26 19.03 4.29
N TYR A 167 5.02 20.10 4.51
CA TYR A 167 4.58 21.23 5.33
C TYR A 167 3.30 21.90 4.77
N LYS A 168 3.17 21.95 3.43
CA LYS A 168 2.01 22.56 2.74
C LYS A 168 0.76 21.69 2.82
N ASN A 169 0.93 20.37 2.76
CA ASN A 169 -0.15 19.38 2.85
C ASN A 169 0.21 18.40 3.99
N PRO A 170 -0.13 18.72 5.25
CA PRO A 170 0.36 18.01 6.44
C PRO A 170 -0.47 16.79 6.84
N LEU A 171 -1.52 16.47 6.06
CA LEU A 171 -2.45 15.38 6.33
C LEU A 171 -2.50 14.44 5.13
N THR A 172 -2.40 13.15 5.43
CA THR A 172 -2.58 12.05 4.47
C THR A 172 -4.04 11.61 4.49
N ASN A 173 -4.62 11.40 3.31
CA ASN A 173 -5.99 10.92 3.19
C ASN A 173 -6.10 9.44 3.57
N ILE A 174 -7.26 9.06 4.07
CA ILE A 174 -7.66 7.66 4.25
C ILE A 174 -8.57 7.33 3.07
N GLU A 175 -8.26 6.24 2.37
CA GLU A 175 -9.04 5.75 1.24
C GLU A 175 -10.33 5.07 1.74
N SER A 176 -11.30 4.85 0.84
CA SER A 176 -12.59 4.24 1.20
C SER A 176 -12.50 2.81 1.71
N ASP A 177 -11.38 2.12 1.45
CA ASP A 177 -11.07 0.80 2.03
C ASP A 177 -10.33 0.90 3.37
N SER A 178 -10.34 2.09 3.98
CA SER A 178 -9.69 2.42 5.26
C SER A 178 -8.17 2.33 5.26
N LEU A 179 -7.52 2.17 4.10
CA LEU A 179 -6.06 2.23 3.99
C LEU A 179 -5.57 3.67 3.86
N PHE A 180 -4.32 3.91 4.28
CA PHE A 180 -3.61 5.14 3.97
C PHE A 180 -2.18 4.85 3.55
N GLU A 181 -1.64 5.72 2.71
CA GLU A 181 -0.27 5.69 2.22
C GLU A 181 0.32 7.09 2.32
N CYS A 182 1.36 7.26 3.14
CA CYS A 182 2.01 8.55 3.36
C CYS A 182 3.43 8.51 2.82
N ASP A 183 3.77 9.38 1.88
CA ASP A 183 5.16 9.64 1.51
C ASP A 183 5.86 10.34 2.68
N ILE A 184 6.81 9.65 3.29
CA ILE A 184 7.60 10.17 4.41
C ILE A 184 8.99 10.63 3.98
N THR A 185 9.32 10.57 2.69
CA THR A 185 10.65 10.84 2.12
C THR A 185 10.68 11.99 1.10
N THR A 186 9.85 12.99 1.34
CA THR A 186 9.68 14.19 0.51
C THR A 186 10.81 15.24 0.63
N GLY A 187 11.76 15.04 1.52
CA GLY A 187 12.89 15.92 1.84
C GLY A 187 14.23 15.17 1.89
N GLY A 188 15.34 15.90 1.78
CA GLY A 188 16.65 15.33 1.43
C GLY A 188 17.28 14.34 2.42
N TYR A 189 16.94 14.42 3.71
CA TYR A 189 17.50 13.52 4.76
C TYR A 189 16.45 12.62 5.41
N ASP A 190 15.23 12.60 4.88
CA ASP A 190 14.10 11.95 5.51
C ASP A 190 14.29 10.45 5.74
N SER A 191 14.89 9.75 4.78
CA SER A 191 15.13 8.31 4.88
C SER A 191 16.04 7.94 6.04
N SER A 192 16.80 8.88 6.60
CA SER A 192 17.60 8.67 7.80
C SER A 192 16.80 8.70 9.12
N ALA A 193 15.48 8.90 9.05
CA ALA A 193 14.60 9.01 10.21
C ALA A 193 14.76 7.84 11.19
N THR A 194 14.74 8.17 12.47
CA THR A 194 14.88 7.18 13.56
C THR A 194 13.60 6.95 14.35
N LYS A 195 12.60 7.82 14.16
CA LYS A 195 11.28 7.71 14.78
C LYS A 195 10.21 8.17 13.80
N ILE A 196 9.02 7.60 13.94
CA ILE A 196 7.82 7.99 13.21
C ILE A 196 6.70 8.16 14.23
N GLY A 197 6.02 9.31 14.18
CA GLY A 197 4.78 9.58 14.92
C GLY A 197 3.62 9.57 13.94
N VAL A 198 2.53 8.89 14.30
CA VAL A 198 1.36 8.70 13.42
C VAL A 198 0.12 8.88 14.26
N PHE A 199 -0.76 9.78 13.82
CA PHE A 199 -1.95 10.15 14.56
C PHE A 199 -3.16 10.13 13.63
N LEU A 200 -4.23 9.47 14.08
CA LEU A 200 -5.54 9.56 13.47
C LEU A 200 -6.22 10.82 13.99
N VAL A 201 -6.62 11.72 13.10
CA VAL A 201 -7.20 13.02 13.46
C VAL A 201 -8.45 13.28 12.63
N HIS A 202 -9.39 14.06 13.18
CA HIS A 202 -10.55 14.49 12.42
C HIS A 202 -10.12 15.35 11.21
N SER A 203 -10.86 15.29 10.10
CA SER A 203 -10.51 15.96 8.83
C SER A 203 -10.44 17.49 8.94
N SER A 204 -11.15 18.07 9.91
CA SER A 204 -11.10 19.51 10.25
C SER A 204 -9.97 19.90 11.20
N TYR A 205 -9.23 18.95 11.76
CA TYR A 205 -8.12 19.23 12.68
C TYR A 205 -6.93 19.84 11.94
N SER A 206 -6.33 20.87 12.54
CA SER A 206 -5.08 21.47 12.06
C SER A 206 -3.91 20.96 12.91
N PRO A 207 -3.13 19.97 12.43
CA PRO A 207 -2.04 19.41 13.20
C PRO A 207 -0.89 20.41 13.38
N PRO A 208 -0.14 20.35 14.48
CA PRO A 208 1.06 21.15 14.65
C PRO A 208 2.05 20.91 13.51
N LEU A 209 2.57 21.98 12.92
CA LEU A 209 3.56 21.89 11.84
C LEU A 209 4.98 21.87 12.42
N CYS A 210 5.74 20.85 12.04
CA CYS A 210 7.13 20.66 12.47
C CYS A 210 8.08 20.86 11.29
N GLY A 211 9.09 21.70 11.50
CA GLY A 211 10.20 21.92 10.58
C GLY A 211 11.47 22.14 11.38
N ASN A 212 12.04 21.05 11.92
CA ASN A 212 13.14 21.04 12.88
C ASN A 212 12.78 21.56 14.29
N LYS A 213 11.65 21.09 14.85
CA LYS A 213 11.20 21.44 16.22
C LYS A 213 10.90 20.17 17.03
N SER A 214 10.76 20.32 18.35
CA SER A 214 10.22 19.26 19.22
C SER A 214 8.73 19.05 18.97
N LEU A 215 8.26 17.80 19.00
CA LEU A 215 6.83 17.48 19.03
C LEU A 215 6.34 17.77 20.45
N VAL A 216 5.36 18.66 20.61
CA VAL A 216 4.61 18.76 21.86
C VAL A 216 3.33 17.96 21.59
N ALA A 217 3.28 16.75 22.16
CA ALA A 217 2.11 15.89 22.11
C ALA A 217 1.09 16.34 23.16
#